data_AF-A0A7Y3MVS5-F1
#
_entry.id   AF-A0A7Y3MVS5-F1
#
_cell.length_a   1.000
_cell.length_b   1.000
_cell.length_c   1.000
_cell.angle_alpha   90.00
_cell.angle_beta   90.00
_cell.angle_gamma   90.00
#
_symmetry.space_group_name_H-M   'P 1'
#
loop_
_entity.id
_entity.type
_entity.pdbx_description
1 polymer ?
#
loop_
_entity_poly.entity_id
_entity_poly.type
_entity_poly.pdbx_seq_one_letter_code
_entity_poly.pdbx_strand_id
1 'polypeptide(L)'
;MLALAGLSPLDAAGQRRGGDPASTSEVTFSIDVRAAIGEFYSAHPSAALQPLPPGIRKRLQRGKPLPPGIAKRVAPPELRNAASLPDGYEIIEVGLDVLLVEVATNLIHDVLMDVVR
;
A
#
# COMPACT_ATOMS: atom_id res chain seq x y z
N MET A 1 -22.39 53.10 -22.19
CA MET A 1 -22.17 52.75 -20.77
C MET A 1 -22.32 51.24 -20.66
N LEU A 2 -21.19 50.52 -20.57
CA LEU A 2 -21.08 49.05 -20.56
C LEU A 2 -21.57 48.49 -19.21
N ALA A 3 -22.27 47.35 -19.23
CA ALA A 3 -22.47 46.50 -18.05
C ALA A 3 -21.84 45.13 -18.30
N LEU A 4 -21.02 44.71 -17.33
CA LEU A 4 -20.23 43.49 -17.25
C LEU A 4 -20.93 42.44 -16.36
N ALA A 5 -20.66 41.17 -16.69
CA ALA A 5 -20.68 39.97 -15.82
C ALA A 5 -22.05 39.46 -15.31
N GLY A 6 -22.32 38.15 -15.23
CA GLY A 6 -21.46 36.98 -15.37
C GLY A 6 -22.30 35.69 -15.50
N LEU A 7 -21.64 34.65 -16.02
CA LEU A 7 -22.16 33.30 -16.30
C LEU A 7 -22.34 32.45 -15.02
N SER A 8 -23.55 31.86 -14.89
CA SER A 8 -23.93 30.44 -14.61
C SER A 8 -23.31 29.63 -13.44
N PRO A 9 -23.82 28.41 -13.13
CA PRO A 9 -25.21 27.93 -12.87
C PRO A 9 -25.30 27.18 -11.50
N LEU A 10 -26.46 27.12 -10.82
CA LEU A 10 -27.48 26.03 -10.85
C LEU A 10 -26.89 24.60 -10.86
N ASP A 11 -26.84 23.91 -9.72
CA ASP A 11 -27.77 22.81 -9.39
C ASP A 11 -27.38 22.15 -8.06
N ALA A 12 -28.30 22.20 -7.10
CA ALA A 12 -28.16 21.60 -5.79
C ALA A 12 -29.23 20.53 -5.61
N ALA A 13 -28.76 19.38 -5.12
CA ALA A 13 -29.44 18.41 -4.27
C ALA A 13 -30.53 17.50 -4.87
N GLY A 14 -30.25 16.19 -4.80
CA GLY A 14 -31.20 15.12 -5.08
C GLY A 14 -30.75 13.75 -4.55
N GLN A 15 -30.76 13.61 -3.23
CA GLN A 15 -30.70 12.39 -2.42
C GLN A 15 -31.20 11.08 -3.08
N ARG A 16 -30.52 9.94 -2.84
CA ARG A 16 -31.04 8.65 -2.28
C ARG A 16 -30.34 7.40 -2.86
N ARG A 17 -29.61 6.66 -2.01
CA ARG A 17 -29.91 5.28 -1.54
C ARG A 17 -28.64 4.62 -1.00
N GLY A 18 -28.79 3.89 0.10
CA GLY A 18 -27.71 3.15 0.75
C GLY A 18 -26.99 2.18 -0.18
N GLY A 19 -25.69 2.05 0.04
CA GLY A 19 -24.83 1.00 -0.50
C GLY A 19 -23.98 0.44 0.64
N ASP A 20 -24.37 -0.76 1.08
CA ASP A 20 -23.54 -1.88 1.55
C ASP A 20 -22.47 -1.67 2.64
N PRO A 21 -22.59 -2.31 3.83
CA PRO A 21 -21.49 -2.48 4.76
C PRO A 21 -20.51 -3.56 4.25
N ALA A 22 -19.80 -3.26 3.16
CA ALA A 22 -18.55 -3.89 2.70
C ALA A 22 -18.22 -3.48 1.26
N SER A 23 -18.10 -2.18 0.96
CA SER A 23 -17.14 -1.78 -0.07
C SER A 23 -15.75 -1.81 0.55
N THR A 24 -15.24 -3.02 0.81
CA THR A 24 -13.82 -3.25 1.02
C THR A 24 -13.17 -2.97 -0.33
N SER A 25 -12.91 -1.71 -0.63
CA SER A 25 -11.90 -1.35 -1.61
C SER A 25 -10.66 -2.16 -1.22
N GLU A 26 -10.19 -3.03 -2.13
CA GLU A 26 -9.05 -3.90 -1.89
C GLU A 26 -7.89 -3.02 -1.41
N VAL A 27 -7.58 -3.07 -0.12
CA VAL A 27 -6.59 -2.19 0.49
C VAL A 27 -5.27 -2.55 -0.16
N THR A 28 -4.70 -1.64 -0.94
CA THR A 28 -3.49 -1.86 -1.73
C THR A 28 -2.58 -0.67 -1.57
N PHE A 29 -1.31 -0.81 -1.94
CA PHE A 29 -0.42 0.34 -2.00
C PHE A 29 -0.93 1.31 -3.06
N SER A 30 -1.32 2.51 -2.61
CA SER A 30 -1.63 3.64 -3.47
C SER A 30 -0.43 3.99 -4.36
N ILE A 31 -0.68 4.66 -5.48
CA ILE A 31 0.39 5.06 -6.42
C ILE A 31 1.48 5.87 -5.69
N ASP A 32 1.07 6.82 -4.84
CA ASP A 32 1.99 7.65 -4.06
C ASP A 32 2.84 6.83 -3.08
N VAL A 33 2.22 5.83 -2.43
CA VAL A 33 2.92 4.94 -1.50
C VAL A 33 3.91 4.05 -2.25
N ARG A 34 3.54 3.53 -3.43
CA ARG A 34 4.46 2.75 -4.28
C ARG A 34 5.67 3.58 -4.71
N ALA A 35 5.44 4.83 -5.09
CA ALA A 35 6.52 5.76 -5.42
C ALA A 35 7.42 6.04 -4.22
N ALA A 36 6.85 6.32 -3.04
CA ALA A 36 7.60 6.55 -1.82
C ALA A 36 8.45 5.33 -1.41
N ILE A 37 7.92 4.11 -1.54
CA ILE A 37 8.65 2.87 -1.29
C ILE A 37 9.84 2.74 -2.24
N GLY A 38 9.61 2.92 -3.55
CA GLY A 38 10.67 2.81 -4.55
C GLY A 38 11.78 3.85 -4.37
N GLU A 39 11.40 5.10 -4.09
CA GLU A 39 12.35 6.18 -3.81
C GLU A 39 13.16 5.90 -2.54
N PHE A 40 12.49 5.45 -1.48
CA PHE A 40 13.13 5.15 -0.21
C PHE A 40 14.25 4.11 -0.34
N TYR A 41 13.98 2.96 -0.99
CA TYR A 41 15.00 1.92 -1.16
C TYR A 41 16.05 2.23 -2.23
N SER A 42 15.75 3.14 -3.15
CA SER A 42 16.76 3.67 -4.07
C SER A 42 17.75 4.58 -3.34
N ALA A 43 17.28 5.37 -2.38
CA ALA A 43 18.11 6.22 -1.53
C ALA A 43 18.83 5.45 -0.40
N HIS A 44 18.29 4.31 0.02
CA HIS A 44 18.80 3.50 1.14
C HIS A 44 19.10 2.05 0.73
N PRO A 45 20.15 1.82 -0.08
CA PRO A 45 20.53 0.47 -0.47
C PRO A 45 20.99 -0.35 0.75
N SER A 46 20.55 -1.60 0.81
CA SER A 46 20.80 -2.58 1.85
C SER A 46 21.48 -3.83 1.27
N ALA A 47 22.81 -3.79 1.23
CA ALA A 47 23.64 -4.91 0.75
C ALA A 47 23.56 -6.18 1.62
N ALA A 48 22.92 -6.11 2.80
CA ALA A 48 22.82 -7.22 3.73
C ALA A 48 21.61 -8.14 3.47
N LEU A 49 20.65 -7.71 2.65
CA LEU A 49 19.44 -8.48 2.39
C LEU A 49 19.62 -9.38 1.17
N GLN A 50 19.07 -10.58 1.26
CA GLN A 50 19.10 -11.57 0.19
C GLN A 50 17.67 -11.89 -0.28
N PRO A 51 17.47 -12.18 -1.57
CA PRO A 51 16.17 -12.59 -2.07
C PRO A 51 15.74 -13.90 -1.44
N LEU A 52 14.43 -14.08 -1.27
CA LEU A 52 13.89 -15.36 -0.83
C LEU A 52 14.17 -16.46 -1.87
N PRO A 53 14.36 -17.72 -1.43
CA PRO A 53 14.38 -18.85 -2.33
C PRO A 53 13.12 -18.89 -3.20
N PRO A 54 13.21 -19.31 -4.48
CA PRO A 54 12.10 -19.18 -5.43
C PRO A 54 10.83 -19.93 -5.00
N GLY A 55 10.97 -21.07 -4.32
CA GLY A 55 9.83 -21.82 -3.79
C GLY A 55 9.09 -21.10 -2.66
N ILE A 56 9.80 -20.32 -1.84
CA ILE A 56 9.21 -19.53 -0.75
C ILE A 56 8.58 -18.26 -1.31
N ARG A 57 9.29 -17.58 -2.21
CA ARG A 57 8.82 -16.34 -2.84
C ARG A 57 7.47 -16.51 -3.56
N LYS A 58 7.25 -17.65 -4.23
CA LYS A 58 5.97 -17.99 -4.88
C LYS A 58 4.78 -18.10 -3.91
N ARG A 59 5.03 -18.26 -2.61
CA ARG A 59 3.99 -18.34 -1.59
C ARG A 59 3.53 -16.96 -1.10
N LEU A 60 4.23 -15.88 -1.46
CA LEU A 60 3.83 -14.51 -1.17
C LEU A 60 2.70 -14.11 -2.13
N GLN A 61 1.48 -14.48 -1.78
CA GLN A 61 0.30 -14.29 -2.63
C GLN A 61 -0.71 -13.39 -1.91
N ARG A 62 -1.27 -12.42 -2.62
CA ARG A 62 -2.37 -11.57 -2.12
C ARG A 62 -3.56 -12.43 -1.70
N GLY A 63 -4.26 -12.00 -0.65
CA GLY A 63 -5.38 -12.70 -0.03
C GLY A 63 -4.98 -13.93 0.80
N LYS A 64 -3.69 -14.27 0.90
CA LYS A 64 -3.19 -15.37 1.75
C LYS A 64 -2.40 -14.82 2.93
N PRO A 65 -2.38 -15.54 4.06
CA PRO A 65 -1.55 -15.14 5.19
C PRO A 65 -0.07 -15.25 4.83
N LEU A 66 0.74 -14.36 5.40
CA LEU A 66 2.19 -14.42 5.28
C LEU A 66 2.68 -15.78 5.82
N PRO A 67 3.48 -16.54 5.05
CA PRO A 67 3.86 -17.89 5.46
C PRO A 67 4.67 -17.89 6.77
N PRO A 68 4.43 -18.85 7.67
CA PRO A 68 5.15 -18.94 8.94
C PRO A 68 6.61 -19.32 8.71
N GLY A 69 7.48 -18.87 9.63
CA GLY A 69 8.91 -19.22 9.64
C GLY A 69 9.77 -18.46 8.62
N ILE A 70 9.20 -17.52 7.86
CA ILE A 70 9.97 -16.63 6.99
C ILE A 70 10.52 -15.46 7.81
N ALA A 71 11.80 -15.13 7.60
CA ALA A 71 12.39 -13.92 8.14
C ALA A 71 11.67 -12.69 7.57
N LYS A 72 11.08 -11.88 8.46
CA LYS A 72 10.35 -10.67 8.12
C LYS A 72 10.82 -9.51 8.99
N ARG A 73 10.83 -8.31 8.43
CA ARG A 73 11.17 -7.09 9.16
C ARG A 73 10.07 -6.06 8.92
N VAL A 74 9.73 -5.31 9.96
CA VAL A 74 8.90 -4.13 9.78
C VAL A 74 9.74 -3.08 9.08
N ALA A 75 9.18 -2.41 8.08
CA ALA A 75 9.88 -1.36 7.35
C ALA A 75 10.35 -0.23 8.28
N PRO A 76 11.43 0.49 7.93
CA PRO A 76 11.96 1.59 8.70
C PRO A 76 10.89 2.64 9.04
N PRO A 77 10.98 3.27 10.22
CA PRO A 77 9.98 4.25 10.66
C PRO A 77 9.86 5.42 9.67
N GLU A 78 10.94 5.83 9.02
CA GLU A 78 10.93 6.89 8.02
C GLU A 78 10.01 6.57 6.83
N LEU A 79 10.11 5.36 6.27
CA LEU A 79 9.23 4.91 5.21
C LEU A 79 7.78 4.79 5.69
N ARG A 80 7.57 4.25 6.89
CA ARG A 80 6.22 4.10 7.47
C ARG A 80 5.53 5.44 7.71
N ASN A 81 6.29 6.45 8.12
CA ASN A 81 5.76 7.81 8.33
C ASN A 81 5.42 8.49 6.99
N ALA A 82 6.19 8.20 5.93
CA ALA A 82 5.91 8.70 4.59
C ALA A 82 4.72 7.99 3.91
N ALA A 83 4.56 6.69 4.18
CA ALA A 83 3.47 5.87 3.66
C ALA A 83 2.22 6.02 4.55
N SER A 84 1.36 6.99 4.23
CA SER A 84 0.07 7.20 4.88
C SER A 84 -0.87 5.99 4.70
N LEU A 85 -0.70 4.95 5.52
CA LEU A 85 -1.49 3.72 5.51
C LEU A 85 -2.68 3.78 6.48
N PRO A 86 -3.79 3.07 6.17
CA PRO A 86 -4.88 2.91 7.12
C PRO A 86 -4.44 2.11 8.36
N ASP A 87 -5.10 2.37 9.49
CA ASP A 87 -4.85 1.64 10.73
C ASP A 87 -5.03 0.12 10.56
N GLY A 88 -4.18 -0.65 11.23
CA GLY A 88 -4.21 -2.12 11.17
C GLY A 88 -3.45 -2.71 9.99
N TYR A 89 -2.77 -1.90 9.17
CA TYR A 89 -1.92 -2.34 8.08
C TYR A 89 -0.45 -1.96 8.33
N GLU A 90 0.45 -2.84 7.91
CA GLU A 90 1.89 -2.62 8.02
C GLU A 90 2.63 -2.94 6.72
N ILE A 91 3.74 -2.24 6.54
CA ILE A 91 4.73 -2.51 5.50
C ILE A 91 5.75 -3.50 6.06
N ILE A 92 5.79 -4.68 5.45
CA ILE A 92 6.68 -5.77 5.86
C ILE A 92 7.69 -6.06 4.76
N GLU A 93 8.96 -6.02 5.10
CA GLU A 93 10.07 -6.47 4.27
C GLU A 93 10.23 -7.98 4.40
N VAL A 94 10.35 -8.66 3.25
CA VAL A 94 10.61 -10.09 3.17
C VAL A 94 11.64 -10.35 2.06
N GLY A 95 12.89 -10.60 2.45
CA GLY A 95 13.99 -10.68 1.50
C GLY A 95 14.19 -9.35 0.78
N LEU A 96 13.94 -9.31 -0.54
CA LEU A 96 13.97 -8.09 -1.35
C LEU A 96 12.58 -7.55 -1.70
N ASP A 97 11.53 -8.20 -1.22
CA ASP A 97 10.15 -7.88 -1.49
C ASP A 97 9.55 -7.06 -0.35
N VAL A 98 8.58 -6.20 -0.67
CA VAL A 98 7.83 -5.39 0.30
C VAL A 98 6.35 -5.70 0.19
N LEU A 99 5.73 -6.00 1.33
CA LEU A 99 4.36 -6.47 1.41
C LEU A 99 3.51 -5.50 2.23
N LEU A 100 2.27 -5.33 1.82
CA LEU A 100 1.22 -4.73 2.65
C LEU A 100 0.53 -5.86 3.40
N VAL A 101 0.58 -5.86 4.73
CA VAL A 101 0.04 -6.92 5.57
C VAL A 101 -0.96 -6.34 6.57
N GLU A 102 -2.12 -6.97 6.69
CA GLU A 102 -3.08 -6.65 7.75
C GLU A 102 -2.66 -7.35 9.05
N VAL A 103 -2.46 -6.58 10.11
CA VAL A 103 -1.88 -7.06 11.38
C VAL A 103 -2.77 -8.08 12.08
N ALA A 104 -4.09 -7.86 12.06
CA ALA A 104 -5.04 -8.72 12.77
C ALA A 104 -5.11 -10.14 12.19
N THR A 105 -5.00 -10.27 10.87
CA THR A 105 -5.20 -11.52 10.13
C THR A 105 -3.91 -12.09 9.54
N ASN A 106 -2.83 -11.30 9.55
CA ASN A 106 -1.57 -11.56 8.87
C ASN A 106 -1.74 -11.79 7.36
N LEU A 107 -2.84 -11.31 6.77
CA LEU A 107 -3.14 -11.42 5.34
C LEU A 107 -2.30 -10.45 4.52
N ILE A 108 -1.77 -10.96 3.41
CA ILE A 108 -1.07 -10.16 2.41
C ILE A 108 -2.13 -9.48 1.55
N HIS A 109 -2.14 -8.16 1.56
CA HIS A 109 -3.05 -7.35 0.77
C HIS A 109 -2.39 -6.87 -0.53
N ASP A 110 -1.08 -6.63 -0.53
CA ASP A 110 -0.34 -6.21 -1.71
C ASP A 110 1.13 -6.64 -1.66
N VAL A 111 1.79 -6.73 -2.82
CA VAL A 111 3.20 -7.14 -2.92
C VAL A 111 3.94 -6.31 -3.98
N LEU A 112 5.07 -5.74 -3.57
CA LEU A 112 6.06 -5.11 -4.44
C LEU A 112 7.30 -6.01 -4.47
N MET A 113 7.59 -6.51 -5.67
CA MET A 113 8.64 -7.48 -5.90
C MET A 113 9.97 -6.80 -6.21
N ASP A 114 11.06 -7.29 -5.62
CA ASP A 114 12.43 -6.81 -5.85
C ASP A 114 12.55 -5.28 -5.77
N VAL A 115 12.01 -4.66 -4.70
CA VAL A 115 12.08 -3.21 -4.50
C VAL A 115 13.21 -2.80 -3.56
N VAL A 116 13.60 -3.68 -2.64
CA VAL A 116 14.78 -3.47 -1.80
C VAL A 116 16.03 -3.74 -2.63
N ARG A 117 17.00 -2.83 -2.59
CA ARG A 117 18.22 -2.82 -3.42
C ARG A 117 19.47 -2.94 -2.57
#